data_AF-A0A6M3K8K1-F1
#
_entry.id   AF-A0A6M3K8K1-F1
#
_cell.length_a   1.000
_cell.length_b   1.000
_cell.length_c   1.000
_cell.angle_alpha   90.00
_cell.angle_beta   90.00
_cell.angle_gamma   90.00
#
_symmetry.space_group_name_H-M   'P 1'
#
loop_
_entity.id
_entity.type
_entity.pdbx_description
1 polymer ?
#
loop_
_entity_poly.entity_id
_entity_poly.type
_entity_poly.pdbx_seq_one_letter_code
_entity_poly.pdbx_strand_id
1 'polypeptide(L)'
;MKLLMFIHKWKLYEMRLLESTSEIQITKHGVYSYSIHNVKGRWYCDCWGFRRHHKCHHMTHIDELLQQPTVNEPWAQWAEEAAQEQEDRV
;
A
#
# COMPACT_ATOMS: atom_id res chain seq x y z
N MET A 1 -2.89 0.80 -8.43
CA MET A 1 -2.95 0.71 -6.95
C MET A 1 -1.86 -0.23 -6.48
N LYS A 2 -1.12 0.13 -5.42
CA LYS A 2 -0.14 -0.76 -4.77
C LYS A 2 -0.59 -1.11 -3.36
N LEU A 3 -0.31 -2.34 -2.91
CA LEU A 3 -0.72 -2.86 -1.61
C LEU A 3 0.47 -3.53 -0.95
N LEU A 4 0.74 -3.24 0.33
CA LEU A 4 1.71 -3.96 1.12
C LEU A 4 1.11 -4.35 2.47
N MET A 5 1.22 -5.62 2.84
CA MET A 5 0.76 -6.13 4.12
C MET A 5 1.95 -6.57 4.96
N PHE A 6 1.98 -6.17 6.23
CA PHE A 6 3.03 -6.57 7.16
C PHE A 6 2.51 -6.71 8.58
N ILE A 7 3.23 -7.49 9.39
CA ILE A 7 2.91 -7.70 10.80
C ILE A 7 3.86 -6.88 11.66
N HIS A 8 3.32 -6.10 12.59
CA HIS A 8 4.12 -5.39 13.59
C HIS A 8 3.43 -5.46 14.95
N LYS A 9 4.15 -5.91 15.99
CA LYS A 9 3.60 -6.09 17.35
C LYS A 9 2.27 -6.87 17.36
N TRP A 10 2.23 -8.01 16.66
CA TRP A 10 1.06 -8.89 16.54
C TRP A 10 -0.16 -8.26 15.88
N LYS A 11 0.02 -7.12 15.22
CA LYS A 11 -1.03 -6.43 14.47
C LYS A 11 -0.74 -6.54 12.98
N LEU A 12 -1.77 -6.87 12.22
CA LEU A 12 -1.73 -6.84 10.77
C LEU A 12 -1.96 -5.41 10.30
N TYR A 13 -1.00 -4.89 9.55
CA TYR A 13 -1.09 -3.61 8.89
C TYR A 13 -1.17 -3.82 7.39
N GLU A 14 -1.94 -2.96 6.74
CA GLU A 14 -2.08 -2.92 5.30
C GLU A 14 -1.90 -1.47 4.83
N MET A 15 -0.96 -1.28 3.92
CA MET A 15 -0.65 0.01 3.29
C MET A 15 -1.16 -0.02 1.85
N ARG A 16 -2.03 0.93 1.49
CA ARG A 16 -2.55 1.12 0.13
C ARG A 16 -2.04 2.43 -0.45
N LEU A 17 -1.26 2.36 -1.53
CA LEU A 17 -0.90 3.56 -2.29
C LEU A 17 -2.01 3.91 -3.28
N LEU A 18 -2.60 5.08 -3.07
CA LEU A 18 -3.50 5.76 -3.98
C LEU A 18 -2.67 6.62 -4.94
N GLU A 19 -2.37 6.07 -6.11
CA GLU A 19 -1.46 6.70 -7.08
C GLU A 19 -1.99 8.04 -7.62
N SER A 20 -3.31 8.20 -7.70
CA SER A 20 -3.96 9.45 -8.13
C SER A 20 -3.73 10.62 -7.17
N THR A 21 -3.64 10.35 -5.86
CA THR A 21 -3.47 11.38 -4.82
C THR A 21 -2.08 11.39 -4.19
N SER A 22 -1.22 10.43 -4.56
CA SER A 22 0.09 10.20 -3.90
C SER A 22 -0.05 10.08 -2.38
N GLU A 23 -1.10 9.40 -1.94
CA GLU A 23 -1.41 9.15 -0.52
C GLU A 23 -1.32 7.65 -0.24
N ILE A 24 -0.75 7.31 0.91
CA ILE A 24 -0.76 5.93 1.41
C ILE A 24 -1.71 5.85 2.59
N GLN A 25 -2.75 5.03 2.47
CA GLN A 25 -3.68 4.72 3.55
C GLN A 25 -3.19 3.50 4.32
N ILE A 26 -3.25 3.58 5.66
CA ILE A 26 -2.85 2.48 6.54
C ILE A 26 -4.06 2.00 7.31
N THR A 27 -4.42 0.74 7.11
CA THR A 27 -5.38 0.05 7.96
C THR A 27 -4.65 -0.86 8.95
N LYS A 28 -5.23 -1.02 10.13
CA LYS A 28 -4.76 -1.90 11.20
C LYS A 28 -5.91 -2.82 11.56
N HIS A 29 -5.74 -4.12 11.34
CA HIS A 29 -6.84 -5.10 11.42
C HIS A 29 -8.08 -4.67 10.61
N GLY A 30 -7.87 -4.15 9.39
CA GLY A 30 -8.95 -3.70 8.50
C GLY A 30 -9.58 -2.36 8.87
N VAL A 31 -9.18 -1.72 9.97
CA VAL A 31 -9.67 -0.40 10.38
C VAL A 31 -8.69 0.68 9.96
N TYR A 32 -9.16 1.67 9.19
CA TYR A 32 -8.37 2.85 8.85
C TYR A 32 -7.78 3.48 10.12
N SER A 33 -6.46 3.68 10.14
CA SER A 33 -5.75 4.13 11.32
C SER A 33 -4.90 5.38 11.06
N TYR A 34 -4.20 5.43 9.92
CA TYR A 34 -3.21 6.47 9.63
C TYR A 34 -3.13 6.75 8.14
N SER A 35 -2.59 7.91 7.78
CA SER A 35 -2.23 8.28 6.42
C SER A 35 -0.75 8.66 6.32
N ILE A 36 -0.18 8.46 5.13
CA ILE A 36 1.11 9.02 4.74
C ILE A 36 0.92 9.85 3.49
N HIS A 37 1.35 11.11 3.53
CA HIS A 37 1.22 12.04 2.42
C HIS A 37 2.57 12.35 1.80
N ASN A 38 2.62 12.45 0.48
CA ASN A 38 3.78 12.98 -0.23
C ASN A 38 3.67 14.51 -0.34
N VAL A 39 4.63 15.23 0.24
CA VAL A 39 4.75 16.69 0.11
C VAL A 39 6.10 17.00 -0.54
N LYS A 40 6.06 17.42 -1.81
CA LYS A 40 7.25 17.79 -2.60
C LYS A 40 8.31 16.67 -2.63
N GLY A 41 7.90 15.43 -2.85
CA GLY A 41 8.81 14.28 -2.93
C GLY A 41 9.22 13.69 -1.59
N ARG A 42 8.69 14.20 -0.47
CA ARG A 42 8.96 13.68 0.87
C ARG A 42 7.68 13.10 1.49
N TRP A 43 7.81 11.92 2.08
CA TRP A 43 6.69 11.24 2.74
C TRP A 43 6.58 11.64 4.21
N TYR A 44 5.35 11.85 4.69
CA TYR A 44 5.04 12.22 6.08
C TYR A 44 3.89 11.38 6.61
N CYS A 45 4.15 10.61 7.67
CA CYS A 45 3.12 9.82 8.34
C CYS A 45 2.41 10.63 9.43
N ASP A 46 1.10 10.53 9.52
CA ASP A 46 0.31 11.26 10.53
C ASP A 46 0.27 10.57 11.90
N CYS A 47 0.92 9.41 12.07
CA CYS A 47 0.90 8.68 13.32
C CYS A 47 1.69 9.40 14.43
N TRP A 48 1.31 9.14 15.68
CA TRP A 48 1.92 9.81 16.84
C TRP A 48 3.45 9.64 16.92
N GLY A 49 3.97 8.46 16.59
CA GLY A 49 5.41 8.21 16.60
C GLY A 49 6.17 9.12 15.62
N PHE A 50 5.61 9.31 14.42
CA PHE A 50 6.21 10.19 13.43
C PHE A 50 6.08 11.67 13.82
N ARG A 51 4.92 12.11 14.32
CA ARG A 51 4.75 13.50 14.78
C ARG A 51 5.73 13.89 15.89
N ARG A 52 6.09 12.96 16.77
CA ARG A 52 6.99 13.21 17.90
C ARG A 52 8.47 13.07 17.56
N HIS A 53 8.83 12.09 16.73
CA HIS A 53 10.23 11.70 16.52
C HIS A 53 10.69 11.77 15.06
N HIS A 54 9.79 12.14 14.14
CA HIS A 54 10.00 12.06 12.68
C HIS A 54 10.43 10.67 12.20
N LYS A 55 10.08 9.63 12.96
CA LYS A 55 10.38 8.22 12.70
C LYS A 55 9.20 7.36 13.13
N CYS A 56 8.78 6.43 12.29
CA CYS A 56 7.82 5.40 12.67
C CYS A 56 8.02 4.14 11.79
N HIS A 57 7.52 3.00 12.27
CA HIS A 57 7.62 1.73 11.55
C HIS A 57 6.83 1.71 10.23
N HIS A 58 5.89 2.64 10.02
CA HIS A 58 5.21 2.73 8.72
C HIS A 58 6.14 3.27 7.63
N MET A 59 7.05 4.19 7.98
CA MET A 59 7.97 4.81 7.01
C MET A 59 9.00 3.83 6.46
N THR A 60 9.34 2.77 7.21
CA THR A 60 10.34 1.78 6.80
C THR A 60 9.88 0.91 5.64
N HIS A 61 8.57 0.90 5.36
CA HIS A 61 7.94 0.06 4.34
C HIS A 61 7.56 0.82 3.07
N ILE A 62 7.85 2.12 3.00
CA ILE A 62 7.47 2.95 1.85
C ILE A 62 8.23 2.48 0.61
N ASP A 63 9.54 2.26 0.70
CA ASP A 63 10.34 1.85 -0.46
C ASP A 63 9.88 0.50 -1.01
N GLU A 64 9.56 -0.45 -0.12
CA GLU A 64 8.99 -1.75 -0.50
C GLU A 64 7.63 -1.59 -1.19
N LEU A 65 6.74 -0.75 -0.65
CA LEU A 65 5.45 -0.46 -1.26
C LEU A 65 5.62 0.19 -2.65
N LEU A 66 6.58 1.12 -2.80
CA LEU A 66 6.81 1.82 -4.06
C LEU A 66 7.44 0.92 -5.13
N GLN A 67 8.17 -0.13 -4.73
CA GLN A 67 8.74 -1.12 -5.65
C GLN A 67 7.74 -2.16 -6.13
N GLN A 68 6.58 -2.28 -5.47
CA GLN A 68 5.55 -3.22 -5.91
C GLN A 68 5.07 -2.86 -7.33
N PRO A 69 4.81 -3.87 -8.19
CA PRO A 69 4.24 -3.63 -9.50
C PRO A 69 2.84 -3.03 -9.35
N THR A 70 2.47 -2.14 -10.27
CA THR A 70 1.11 -1.60 -10.24
C THR A 70 0.16 -2.65 -10.81
N VAL A 71 -1.06 -2.74 -10.28
CA VAL A 71 -2.13 -3.55 -10.90
C VAL A 71 -2.45 -3.08 -12.34
N ASN A 72 -2.07 -1.87 -12.75
CA ASN A 72 -2.30 -1.37 -14.11
C ASN A 72 -1.20 -1.77 -15.10
N GLU A 73 -0.44 -2.82 -14.82
CA GLU A 73 0.59 -3.30 -15.74
C GLU A 73 0.03 -4.28 -16.77
N PRO A 74 0.63 -4.37 -17.97
CA PRO A 74 0.13 -5.22 -19.06
C PRO A 74 -0.08 -6.69 -18.67
N TRP A 75 0.69 -7.19 -17.69
CA TRP A 75 0.56 -8.57 -17.20
C TRP A 75 -0.73 -8.81 -16.40
N ALA A 76 -1.29 -7.78 -15.75
CA ALA A 76 -2.51 -7.92 -14.96
C ALA A 76 -3.72 -8.12 -15.87
N GLN A 77 -3.76 -7.37 -16.99
CA GLN A 77 -4.77 -7.57 -18.03
C GLN A 77 -4.69 -8.99 -18.61
N TRP A 78 -3.47 -9.49 -18.91
CA TRP A 78 -3.31 -10.86 -19.40
C TRP A 78 -3.74 -11.92 -18.39
N ALA A 79 -3.51 -11.68 -17.09
CA ALA A 79 -3.94 -12.59 -16.04
C ALA A 79 -5.47 -12.65 -15.90
N GLU A 80 -6.16 -11.50 -16.03
CA GLU A 80 -7.62 -11.43 -16.06
C GLU A 80 -8.19 -12.14 -17.29
N GLU A 81 -7.62 -11.91 -18.48
CA GLU A 81 -8.00 -12.59 -19.72
C GLU A 81 -7.82 -14.12 -19.59
N ALA A 82 -6.69 -14.57 -19.05
CA ALA A 82 -6.43 -16.00 -18.86
C ALA A 82 -7.36 -16.65 -17.83
N ALA A 83 -7.75 -15.94 -16.77
CA ALA A 83 -8.72 -16.43 -15.79
C ALA A 83 -10.12 -16.57 -16.42
N GLN A 84 -10.53 -15.58 -17.22
CA GLN A 84 -11.80 -15.62 -17.95
C GLN A 84 -11.84 -16.79 -18.94
N GLU A 85 -10.75 -17.04 -19.69
CA GLU A 85 -10.65 -18.19 -20.58
C GLU A 85 -10.73 -19.55 -19.86
N GLN A 86 -10.32 -19.63 -18.60
CA GLN A 86 -10.44 -20.86 -17.80
C GLN A 86 -11.87 -21.08 -17.33
N GLU A 87 -12.60 -20.03 -16.95
CA GLU A 87 -14.01 -20.11 -16.56
C GLU A 87 -14.91 -20.52 -17.73
N ASP A 88 -14.67 -19.97 -18.93
CA ASP A 88 -15.46 -20.29 -20.13
C ASP A 88 -15.26 -21.74 -20.64
N ARG A 89 -14.25 -22.46 -20.13
CA ARG A 89 -13.95 -23.86 -20.48
C ARG A 89 -14.57 -24.89 -19.54
N VAL A 90 -15.22 -24.46 -18.47
CA VAL A 90 -15.90 -25.31 -17.47
C VAL A 90 -17.40 -25.33 -17.72
#